data_AF-A0A7Y5ASY4-F1
#
_entry.id   AF-A0A7Y5ASY4-F1
#
_cell.length_a   1.000
_cell.length_b   1.000
_cell.length_c   1.000
_cell.angle_alpha   90.00
_cell.angle_beta   90.00
_cell.angle_gamma   90.00
#
_symmetry.space_group_name_H-M   'P 1'
#
loop_
_entity.id
_entity.type
_entity.pdbx_description
1 polymer ?
#
loop_
_entity_poly.entity_id
_entity_poly.type
_entity_poly.pdbx_seq_one_letter_code
_entity_poly.pdbx_strand_id
1 'polypeptide(L)'
;MKKLVLVLSFISGSLIAQESTFDRQYSVGVGLGAIYSGLGVNFALLSASDMKYISAGCVEYSSMYGSTCGFGAGWIVTDLFNSNSNKHGVGVYVTKAGSESYVYLDDNGFNFVENQYYAAGISYTYFMNGIDKPGFNFGISAHATNAKYEEKINGFLQLGYQF
;
A
#
# COMPACT_ATOMS: atom_id res chain seq x y z
N MET A 1 39.11 26.11 -9.83
CA MET A 1 38.52 26.89 -8.71
C MET A 1 37.08 26.44 -8.50
N LYS A 2 36.72 26.04 -7.26
CA LYS A 2 35.34 25.94 -6.69
C LYS A 2 34.38 24.92 -7.37
N LYS A 3 33.60 24.04 -6.73
CA LYS A 3 33.19 23.68 -5.35
C LYS A 3 32.57 22.27 -5.49
N LEU A 4 32.97 21.24 -4.74
CA LEU A 4 32.31 20.71 -3.53
C LEU A 4 30.77 20.84 -3.52
N VAL A 5 30.04 19.72 -3.48
CA VAL A 5 29.12 19.38 -2.36
C VAL A 5 28.86 17.86 -2.35
N LEU A 6 29.23 17.27 -1.22
CA LEU A 6 28.97 15.92 -0.74
C LEU A 6 27.46 15.79 -0.41
N VAL A 7 26.76 14.80 -0.96
CA VAL A 7 25.41 14.42 -0.51
C VAL A 7 25.44 12.94 -0.12
N LEU A 8 26.02 12.64 1.03
CA LEU A 8 26.00 11.31 1.63
C LEU A 8 26.23 11.39 3.14
N SER A 9 25.32 12.08 3.83
CA SER A 9 25.23 12.10 5.30
C SER A 9 23.79 12.35 5.74
N PHE A 10 22.91 11.35 5.67
CA PHE A 10 21.62 11.36 6.39
C PHE A 10 21.14 9.96 6.80
N ILE A 11 22.06 9.02 7.10
CA ILE A 11 21.69 7.71 7.68
C ILE A 11 22.62 7.41 8.86
N SER A 12 22.52 8.20 9.92
CA SER A 12 23.13 7.89 11.22
C SER A 12 22.57 8.80 12.31
N GLY A 13 21.23 8.82 12.42
CA GLY A 13 20.55 9.26 13.62
C GLY A 13 20.03 8.03 14.37
N SER A 14 20.82 7.50 15.30
CA SER A 14 20.34 6.56 16.32
C SER A 14 19.38 7.34 17.22
N LEU A 15 18.11 7.46 16.83
CA LEU A 15 17.08 7.91 17.75
C LEU A 15 16.85 6.78 18.75
N ILE A 16 17.43 6.94 19.94
CA ILE A 16 16.91 6.31 21.14
C ILE A 16 15.53 6.94 21.35
N ALA A 17 14.50 6.35 20.74
CA ALA A 17 13.12 6.67 21.03
C ALA A 17 12.83 6.10 22.42
N GLN A 18 12.80 6.99 23.41
CA GLN A 18 12.22 6.70 24.71
C GLN A 18 10.76 6.28 24.48
N GLU A 19 10.44 5.01 24.74
CA GLU A 19 9.06 4.53 24.68
C GLU A 19 8.25 5.23 25.76
N SER A 20 7.64 6.35 25.39
CA SER A 20 6.41 6.77 26.03
C SER A 20 5.36 5.73 25.63
N THR A 21 4.75 5.11 26.63
CA THR A 21 3.54 4.28 26.52
C THR A 21 2.37 5.21 26.22
N PHE A 22 2.47 5.94 25.11
CA PHE A 22 1.35 6.62 24.50
C PHE A 22 0.57 5.54 23.77
N ASP A 23 -0.71 5.39 24.10
CA ASP A 23 -1.67 4.57 23.35
C ASP A 23 -1.56 4.99 21.88
N ARG A 24 -0.80 4.22 21.07
CA ARG A 24 -0.40 4.66 19.72
C ARG A 24 -1.66 4.68 18.85
N GLN A 25 -2.22 5.86 18.68
CA GLN A 25 -3.35 6.10 17.77
C GLN A 25 -2.93 6.13 16.30
N TYR A 26 -1.64 5.95 16.01
CA TYR A 26 -1.12 5.92 14.66
C TYR A 26 -0.01 4.89 14.48
N SER A 27 0.18 4.45 13.23
CA SER A 27 1.23 3.55 12.80
C SER A 27 1.82 4.04 11.48
N VAL A 28 3.09 3.68 11.25
CA VAL A 28 3.67 3.66 9.92
C VAL A 28 3.98 2.21 9.57
N GLY A 29 3.74 1.81 8.34
CA GLY A 29 4.05 0.47 7.87
C GLY A 29 4.88 0.48 6.58
N VAL A 30 5.62 -0.59 6.36
CA VAL A 30 6.32 -0.87 5.09
C VAL A 30 6.05 -2.32 4.69
N GLY A 31 5.85 -2.55 3.39
CA GLY A 31 5.59 -3.90 2.91
C GLY A 31 5.13 -3.95 1.47
N LEU A 32 4.60 -5.11 1.13
CA LEU A 32 3.97 -5.41 -0.15
C LEU A 32 2.50 -5.78 0.04
N GLY A 33 1.64 -5.33 -0.86
CA GLY A 33 0.22 -5.68 -0.90
C GLY A 33 -0.72 -4.47 -0.89
N ALA A 34 -2.03 -4.74 -0.76
CA ALA A 34 -3.07 -3.71 -0.84
C ALA A 34 -2.91 -2.58 0.19
N ILE A 35 -2.53 -2.91 1.43
CA ILE A 35 -2.33 -1.91 2.48
C ILE A 35 -1.10 -1.02 2.26
N TYR A 36 -0.27 -1.34 1.26
CA TYR A 36 0.96 -0.62 0.91
C TYR A 36 0.95 -0.05 -0.52
N SER A 37 -0.19 -0.15 -1.24
CA SER A 37 -0.31 0.20 -2.66
C SER A 37 0.76 -0.49 -3.53
N GLY A 38 0.86 -1.81 -3.41
CA GLY A 38 1.94 -2.59 -4.02
C GLY A 38 3.12 -2.69 -3.07
N LEU A 39 4.35 -2.49 -3.54
CA LEU A 39 5.53 -2.34 -2.69
C LEU A 39 5.64 -0.88 -2.23
N GLY A 40 5.50 -0.63 -0.92
CA GLY A 40 5.41 0.74 -0.44
C GLY A 40 5.28 0.88 1.07
N VAL A 41 4.71 2.01 1.45
CA VAL A 41 4.51 2.42 2.84
C VAL A 41 3.05 2.78 3.11
N ASN A 42 2.66 2.75 4.37
CA ASN A 42 1.38 3.31 4.82
C ASN A 42 1.53 4.16 6.07
N PHE A 43 0.55 5.02 6.26
CA PHE A 43 0.29 5.72 7.50
C PHE A 43 -1.13 5.37 7.92
N ALA A 44 -1.28 4.93 9.17
CA ALA A 44 -2.54 4.44 9.69
C ALA A 44 -2.92 5.15 10.98
N LEU A 45 -4.23 5.32 11.19
CA LEU A 45 -4.86 5.63 12.46
C LEU A 45 -5.42 4.34 13.04
N LEU A 46 -5.08 4.06 14.30
CA LEU A 46 -5.39 2.80 14.97
C LEU A 46 -6.39 2.98 16.11
N SER A 47 -7.27 2.00 16.26
CA SER A 47 -8.03 1.73 17.48
C SER A 47 -7.77 0.27 17.90
N ALA A 48 -8.35 -0.16 19.02
CA ALA A 48 -8.26 -1.56 19.44
C ALA A 48 -8.82 -2.55 18.40
N SER A 49 -9.76 -2.11 17.55
CA SER A 49 -10.39 -2.96 16.53
C SER A 49 -10.31 -2.43 15.09
N ASP A 50 -9.89 -1.18 14.88
CA ASP A 50 -9.87 -0.50 13.58
C ASP A 50 -8.46 -0.09 13.15
N MET A 51 -8.25 -0.09 11.84
CA MET A 51 -7.13 0.58 11.18
C MET A 51 -7.63 1.33 9.96
N LYS A 52 -7.54 2.66 9.96
CA LYS A 52 -7.82 3.51 8.79
C LYS A 52 -6.51 4.00 8.24
N TYR A 53 -6.21 3.75 6.98
CA TYR A 53 -4.88 4.03 6.43
C TYR A 53 -4.93 4.75 5.09
N ILE A 54 -3.84 5.45 4.82
CA ILE A 54 -3.43 5.89 3.49
C ILE A 54 -2.09 5.23 3.15
N SER A 55 -1.86 4.95 1.88
CA SER A 55 -0.64 4.28 1.42
C SER A 55 -0.10 4.91 0.15
N ALA A 56 1.20 4.71 -0.06
CA ALA A 56 1.91 5.13 -1.25
C ALA A 56 2.90 4.02 -1.61
N GLY A 57 2.90 3.60 -2.87
CA GLY A 57 3.72 2.47 -3.32
C GLY A 57 3.70 2.30 -4.83
N CYS A 58 4.39 1.27 -5.30
CA CYS A 58 4.42 0.89 -6.71
C CYS A 58 3.87 -0.52 -6.89
N VAL A 59 2.92 -0.66 -7.80
CA VAL A 59 2.20 -1.91 -8.07
C VAL A 59 2.86 -2.74 -9.16
N GLU A 60 3.57 -2.10 -10.09
CA GLU A 60 4.20 -2.73 -11.23
C GLU A 60 5.54 -2.07 -11.56
N TYR A 61 6.44 -2.85 -12.14
CA TYR A 61 7.69 -2.37 -12.73
C TYR A 61 7.96 -3.10 -14.04
N SER A 62 8.26 -2.35 -15.09
CA SER A 62 8.77 -2.90 -16.35
C SER A 62 9.98 -2.10 -16.83
N SER A 63 10.89 -2.77 -17.54
CA SER A 63 12.06 -2.13 -18.15
C SER A 63 11.69 -1.18 -19.29
N MET A 64 10.53 -1.37 -19.93
CA MET A 64 10.06 -0.53 -21.04
C MET A 64 9.22 0.67 -20.60
N TYR A 65 8.37 0.52 -19.58
CA TYR A 65 7.40 1.55 -19.18
C TYR A 65 7.66 2.15 -17.79
N GLY A 66 8.69 1.65 -17.09
CA GLY A 66 9.05 2.13 -15.76
C GLY A 66 8.16 1.55 -14.66
N SER A 67 8.09 2.25 -13.53
CA SER A 67 7.31 1.86 -12.35
C SER A 67 5.95 2.55 -12.29
N THR A 68 4.89 1.77 -12.09
CA THR A 68 3.57 2.32 -11.85
C THR A 68 3.36 2.55 -10.36
N CYS A 69 3.53 3.80 -9.93
CA CYS A 69 3.35 4.20 -8.54
C CYS A 69 2.08 5.02 -8.33
N GLY A 70 1.55 4.95 -7.12
CA GLY A 70 0.31 5.62 -6.76
C GLY A 70 0.01 5.58 -5.27
N PHE A 71 -1.20 6.00 -4.96
CA PHE A 71 -1.72 6.10 -3.60
C PHE A 71 -2.94 5.22 -3.42
N GLY A 72 -3.20 4.85 -2.18
CA GLY A 72 -4.38 4.11 -1.78
C GLY A 72 -4.88 4.55 -0.42
N ALA A 73 -6.08 4.11 -0.10
CA ALA A 73 -6.69 4.29 1.21
C ALA A 73 -7.55 3.08 1.54
N GLY A 74 -7.71 2.79 2.82
CA GLY A 74 -8.55 1.68 3.25
C GLY A 74 -8.87 1.71 4.73
N TRP A 75 -9.72 0.77 5.11
CA TRP A 75 -10.17 0.57 6.47
C TRP A 75 -10.26 -0.93 6.75
N ILE A 76 -9.63 -1.36 7.84
CA ILE A 76 -9.62 -2.73 8.32
C ILE A 76 -10.27 -2.75 9.71
N VAL A 77 -11.10 -3.76 9.94
CA VAL A 77 -11.82 -3.99 11.20
C VAL A 77 -11.60 -5.44 11.65
N THR A 78 -11.49 -5.65 12.96
CA THR A 78 -11.19 -6.97 13.55
C THR A 78 -12.33 -7.56 14.39
N ASP A 79 -13.37 -6.77 14.66
CA ASP A 79 -14.49 -7.11 15.54
C ASP A 79 -15.75 -7.63 14.81
N LEU A 80 -15.70 -7.78 13.48
CA LEU A 80 -16.86 -8.16 12.66
C LEU A 80 -17.52 -9.49 13.06
N PHE A 81 -16.78 -10.41 13.68
CA PHE A 81 -17.22 -11.77 13.99
C PHE A 81 -17.14 -12.13 15.48
N ASN A 82 -17.14 -11.14 16.39
CA ASN A 82 -16.98 -11.37 17.84
C ASN A 82 -15.77 -12.27 18.17
N SER A 83 -14.70 -12.17 17.39
CA SER A 83 -13.48 -12.88 17.71
C SER A 83 -12.86 -12.19 18.92
N ASN A 84 -12.53 -12.94 19.98
CA ASN A 84 -11.83 -12.40 21.16
C ASN A 84 -10.36 -12.01 20.84
N SER A 85 -10.08 -11.62 19.59
CA SER A 85 -8.76 -11.37 19.06
C SER A 85 -8.80 -10.21 18.07
N ASN A 86 -7.93 -9.24 18.26
CA ASN A 86 -7.73 -8.15 17.30
C ASN A 86 -6.63 -8.47 16.25
N LYS A 87 -6.37 -9.77 16.01
CA LYS A 87 -5.36 -10.24 15.05
C LYS A 87 -5.90 -10.48 13.66
N HIS A 88 -7.21 -10.68 13.52
CA HIS A 88 -7.84 -11.05 12.25
C HIS A 88 -8.65 -9.87 11.72
N GLY A 89 -8.11 -9.18 10.72
CA GLY A 89 -8.74 -8.02 10.11
C GLY A 89 -9.40 -8.36 8.78
N VAL A 90 -10.61 -7.83 8.57
CA VAL A 90 -11.26 -7.75 7.27
C VAL A 90 -11.35 -6.29 6.89
N GLY A 91 -11.04 -5.96 5.65
CA GLY A 91 -11.00 -4.57 5.22
C GLY A 91 -11.54 -4.31 3.83
N VAL A 92 -11.76 -3.04 3.56
CA VAL A 92 -12.06 -2.49 2.24
C VAL A 92 -10.99 -1.48 1.87
N TYR A 93 -10.66 -1.39 0.59
CA TYR A 93 -9.66 -0.45 0.11
C TYR A 93 -9.93 0.03 -1.30
N VAL A 94 -9.32 1.18 -1.62
CA VAL A 94 -9.20 1.72 -2.97
C VAL A 94 -7.74 2.07 -3.24
N THR A 95 -7.26 1.81 -4.45
CA THR A 95 -5.88 2.12 -4.83
C THR A 95 -5.74 2.33 -6.33
N LYS A 96 -4.67 3.00 -6.75
CA LYS A 96 -4.22 2.95 -8.15
C LYS A 96 -3.68 1.55 -8.44
N ALA A 97 -4.30 0.84 -9.37
CA ALA A 97 -4.00 -0.56 -9.62
C ALA A 97 -3.01 -0.78 -10.76
N GLY A 98 -2.91 0.16 -11.70
CA GLY A 98 -1.93 0.09 -12.77
C GLY A 98 -2.10 1.20 -13.82
N SER A 99 -1.46 1.00 -14.96
CA SER A 99 -1.73 1.76 -16.18
C SER A 99 -1.84 0.81 -17.37
N GLU A 100 -2.72 1.15 -18.31
CA GLU A 100 -2.89 0.44 -19.57
C GLU A 100 -2.33 1.31 -20.68
N SER A 101 -1.61 0.69 -21.61
CA SER A 101 -1.14 1.35 -22.83
C SER A 101 -1.77 0.71 -24.05
N TYR A 102 -2.36 1.50 -24.93
CA TYR A 102 -2.82 1.01 -26.23
C TYR A 102 -2.37 1.93 -27.36
N VAL A 103 -2.24 1.32 -28.53
CA VAL A 103 -1.81 1.98 -29.76
C VAL A 103 -3.01 2.04 -30.70
N TYR A 104 -3.29 3.21 -31.26
CA TYR A 104 -4.21 3.35 -32.37
C TYR A 104 -3.58 4.15 -33.51
N LEU A 105 -4.04 3.84 -34.71
CA LEU A 105 -3.66 4.53 -35.94
C LEU A 105 -4.67 5.65 -36.18
N ASP A 106 -4.16 6.84 -36.46
CA ASP A 106 -4.92 7.99 -36.95
C ASP A 106 -4.24 8.55 -38.21
N ASP A 107 -4.85 9.53 -38.89
CA ASP A 107 -4.34 10.15 -40.12
C ASP A 107 -2.92 10.75 -39.96
N ASN A 108 -2.50 11.02 -38.72
CA ASN A 108 -1.17 11.53 -38.35
C ASN A 108 -0.16 10.44 -37.88
N GLY A 109 -0.50 9.16 -37.95
CA GLY A 109 0.40 8.03 -37.61
C GLY A 109 0.04 7.28 -36.32
N PHE A 110 1.03 6.63 -35.72
CA PHE A 110 0.85 5.84 -34.49
C PHE A 110 0.75 6.75 -33.26
N ASN A 111 -0.37 6.68 -32.54
CA ASN A 111 -0.54 7.37 -31.26
C ASN A 111 -0.49 6.36 -30.11
N PHE A 112 0.31 6.69 -29.09
CA PHE A 112 0.44 5.92 -27.86
C PHE A 112 -0.34 6.63 -26.76
N VAL A 113 -1.32 5.95 -26.16
CA VAL A 113 -2.10 6.49 -25.03
C VAL A 113 -1.92 5.59 -23.83
N GLU A 114 -1.54 6.21 -22.71
CA GLU A 114 -1.43 5.59 -21.40
C GLU A 114 -2.59 6.08 -20.52
N ASN A 115 -3.40 5.15 -20.01
CA ASN A 115 -4.49 5.45 -19.08
C ASN A 115 -4.26 4.76 -17.75
N GLN A 116 -4.42 5.50 -16.66
CA GLN A 116 -4.35 4.93 -15.31
C GLN A 116 -5.69 4.30 -14.94
N TYR A 117 -5.64 3.16 -14.25
CA TYR A 117 -6.82 2.49 -13.72
C TYR A 117 -6.70 2.26 -12.21
N TYR A 118 -7.86 2.14 -11.57
CA TYR A 118 -8.06 2.09 -10.13
C TYR A 118 -8.77 0.80 -9.75
N ALA A 119 -8.49 0.36 -8.53
CA ALA A 119 -9.11 -0.79 -7.91
C ALA A 119 -9.91 -0.41 -6.68
N ALA A 120 -11.01 -1.14 -6.47
CA ALA A 120 -11.72 -1.20 -5.20
C ALA A 120 -11.85 -2.67 -4.79
N GLY A 121 -11.54 -2.98 -3.53
CA GLY A 121 -11.45 -4.37 -3.10
C GLY A 121 -11.70 -4.61 -1.62
N ILE A 122 -11.68 -5.89 -1.30
CA ILE A 122 -11.72 -6.41 0.07
C ILE A 122 -10.40 -7.08 0.40
N SER A 123 -10.02 -7.06 1.67
CA SER A 123 -8.80 -7.68 2.16
C SER A 123 -9.06 -8.47 3.43
N TYR A 124 -8.23 -9.49 3.63
CA TYR A 124 -8.02 -10.13 4.91
C TYR A 124 -6.57 -9.92 5.33
N THR A 125 -6.35 -9.49 6.57
CA THR A 125 -5.02 -9.27 7.14
C THR A 125 -4.92 -9.91 8.51
N TYR A 126 -3.89 -10.72 8.71
CA TYR A 126 -3.49 -11.26 9.99
C TYR A 126 -2.35 -10.41 10.59
N PHE A 127 -2.60 -9.81 11.75
CA PHE A 127 -1.63 -9.06 12.53
C PHE A 127 -1.04 -9.94 13.62
N MET A 128 0.27 -10.23 13.56
CA MET A 128 0.89 -11.21 14.46
C MET A 128 0.75 -10.83 15.95
N ASN A 129 0.84 -9.54 16.24
CA ASN A 129 0.78 -8.98 17.59
C ASN A 129 -0.56 -8.29 17.93
N GLY A 130 -1.49 -8.16 16.97
CA GLY A 130 -2.70 -7.35 17.07
C GLY A 130 -2.65 -6.12 16.16
N ILE A 131 -3.81 -5.64 15.69
CA ILE A 131 -3.94 -4.51 14.75
C ILE A 131 -3.38 -3.18 15.29
N ASP A 132 -3.39 -3.03 16.61
CA ASP A 132 -2.99 -1.85 17.37
C ASP A 132 -1.52 -1.90 17.83
N LYS A 133 -0.76 -2.93 17.45
CA LYS A 133 0.60 -3.16 17.95
C LYS A 133 1.63 -3.30 16.83
N PRO A 134 2.90 -2.90 17.10
CA PRO A 134 3.98 -3.12 16.16
C PRO A 134 4.18 -4.62 15.89
N GLY A 135 4.44 -4.98 14.64
CA GLY A 135 4.70 -6.36 14.25
C GLY A 135 4.49 -6.66 12.77
N PHE A 136 4.78 -7.90 12.41
CA PHE A 136 4.51 -8.40 11.07
C PHE A 136 3.02 -8.62 10.84
N ASN A 137 2.60 -8.34 9.61
CA ASN A 137 1.27 -8.67 9.11
C ASN A 137 1.36 -9.40 7.77
N PHE A 138 0.35 -10.24 7.53
CA PHE A 138 0.23 -11.09 6.36
C PHE A 138 -1.20 -11.02 5.86
N GLY A 139 -1.43 -11.13 4.56
CA GLY A 139 -2.80 -11.02 4.08
C GLY A 139 -2.98 -11.45 2.64
N ILE A 140 -4.24 -11.45 2.26
CA ILE A 140 -4.68 -11.65 0.89
C ILE A 140 -5.76 -10.63 0.58
N SER A 141 -5.86 -10.20 -0.67
CA SER A 141 -6.92 -9.31 -1.11
C SER A 141 -7.43 -9.69 -2.48
N ALA A 142 -8.67 -9.28 -2.76
CA ALA A 142 -9.29 -9.37 -4.06
C ALA A 142 -9.95 -8.03 -4.37
N HIS A 143 -9.83 -7.57 -5.62
CA HIS A 143 -10.35 -6.28 -6.04
C HIS A 143 -10.84 -6.32 -7.48
N ALA A 144 -11.83 -5.48 -7.75
CA ALA A 144 -12.26 -5.18 -9.11
C ALA A 144 -11.56 -3.92 -9.61
N THR A 145 -11.21 -3.91 -10.90
CA THR A 145 -10.56 -2.78 -11.56
C THR A 145 -11.54 -2.10 -12.52
N ASN A 146 -11.37 -0.80 -12.76
CA ASN A 146 -12.05 -0.10 -13.87
C ASN A 146 -11.28 -0.21 -15.19
N ALA A 147 -10.44 -1.24 -15.31
CA ALA A 147 -9.62 -1.51 -16.47
C ALA A 147 -10.46 -1.82 -17.71
N LYS A 148 -10.01 -1.39 -18.89
CA LYS A 148 -10.66 -1.67 -20.18
C LYS A 148 -10.12 -2.96 -20.81
N TYR A 149 -8.81 -3.13 -20.79
CA TYR A 149 -8.13 -4.23 -21.48
C TYR A 149 -7.46 -5.24 -20.53
N GLU A 150 -7.17 -4.84 -19.29
CA GLU A 150 -6.61 -5.73 -18.26
C GLU A 150 -7.69 -6.58 -17.56
N GLU A 151 -7.25 -7.60 -16.82
CA GLU A 151 -8.16 -8.44 -16.02
C GLU A 151 -8.97 -7.59 -15.02
N LYS A 152 -10.30 -7.79 -15.06
CA LYS A 152 -11.25 -7.00 -14.26
C LYS A 152 -11.25 -7.34 -12.78
N ILE A 153 -10.71 -8.51 -12.40
CA ILE A 153 -10.61 -8.98 -11.03
C ILE A 153 -9.19 -9.47 -10.80
N ASN A 154 -8.52 -8.93 -9.79
CA ASN A 154 -7.15 -9.31 -9.42
C ASN A 154 -7.02 -9.32 -7.89
N GLY A 155 -5.85 -9.65 -7.36
CA GLY A 155 -5.60 -9.75 -5.93
C GLY A 155 -4.15 -9.51 -5.55
N PHE A 156 -3.92 -9.24 -4.28
CA PHE A 156 -2.57 -9.15 -3.72
C PHE A 156 -2.35 -10.22 -2.68
N LEU A 157 -1.13 -10.78 -2.67
CA LEU A 157 -0.55 -11.30 -1.44
C LEU A 157 0.03 -10.13 -0.66
N GLN A 158 -0.05 -10.18 0.67
CA GLN A 158 0.43 -9.12 1.54
C GLN A 158 1.45 -9.66 2.54
N LEU A 159 2.53 -8.91 2.70
CA LEU A 159 3.55 -9.09 3.71
C LEU A 159 4.09 -7.71 4.10
N GLY A 160 4.09 -7.39 5.38
CA GLY A 160 4.71 -6.15 5.83
C GLY A 160 4.94 -6.10 7.32
N TYR A 161 5.55 -4.99 7.73
CA TYR A 161 5.80 -4.68 9.13
C TYR A 161 5.16 -3.33 9.45
N GLN A 162 4.49 -3.27 10.59
CA GLN A 162 3.90 -2.07 11.17
C GLN A 162 4.72 -1.68 12.41
N PHE A 163 5.11 -0.40 12.47
CA PHE A 163 5.84 0.22 13.57
C PHE A 163 4.90 0.95 14.52
#